data_AF-A0A7W0RRL4-F1
#
_entry.id   AF-A0A7W0RRL4-F1
#
_cell.length_a   1.000
_cell.length_b   1.000
_cell.length_c   1.000
_cell.angle_alpha   90.00
_cell.angle_beta   90.00
_cell.angle_gamma   90.00
#
_symmetry.space_group_name_H-M   'P 1'
#
loop_
_entity.id
_entity.type
_entity.pdbx_description
1 polymer ?
#
loop_
_entity_poly.entity_id
_entity_poly.type
_entity_poly.pdbx_seq_one_letter_code
_entity_poly.pdbx_strand_id
1 'polypeptide(L)'
;MPDWLTNAHATLTGTAGAAEFQPFERRCVCGEVLAGERTGKAQQVACPNCQRLWFVLPRDPYPRPKPRSTKPSLWKRLRPGRASNRAADAGAKTSSNASEGSRRTVAIASDKTQEVLLRPKRPPVRQRVKDRLTLVKNAAQTRAKRAARPIRLVGIGMILALLVTGLWLWHRARIDAASATIASVVPEAERALADRDFPKAERLFADLVAAVDVLGANDQTALRVRQRHREAIAINNLAAQTPYDLAAEAEALAANPTEWSDRFHASYSGRWVILDVPLGPPESPPKPAAPSDDAESLDADAPTGKVVPLDLPLVIGRHPVRFEIEAKAFDRLKSPTRAIFAAQYSSWRLRRQPEEQPTWIVRFKPGTAFLWVSDDTYAALGFDLDDPAAPPRTILERQAKALGHANTNTGSTARGAARKVK
;
A
#
# COMPACT_ATOMS: atom_id res chain seq x y z
N MET A 1 7.82 -40.01 51.96
CA MET A 1 7.63 -38.64 51.44
C MET A 1 6.17 -38.52 51.00
N PRO A 2 5.49 -37.39 51.24
CA PRO A 2 4.05 -37.33 51.04
C PRO A 2 3.68 -37.20 49.55
N ASP A 3 2.75 -38.04 49.09
CA ASP A 3 2.35 -38.23 47.68
C ASP A 3 1.79 -36.98 46.98
N TRP A 4 1.42 -35.94 47.73
CA TRP A 4 0.92 -34.69 47.14
C TRP A 4 2.02 -33.88 46.45
N LEU A 5 3.28 -33.99 46.93
CA LEU A 5 4.43 -33.28 46.37
C LEU A 5 4.85 -33.87 45.01
N THR A 6 4.74 -35.19 44.86
CA THR A 6 5.01 -35.91 43.60
C THR A 6 3.96 -35.56 42.54
N ASN A 7 2.69 -35.44 42.93
CA ASN A 7 1.60 -35.05 42.04
C ASN A 7 1.70 -33.56 41.64
N ALA A 8 2.07 -32.66 42.56
CA ALA A 8 2.28 -31.25 42.22
C ALA A 8 3.44 -31.06 41.24
N HIS A 9 4.55 -31.79 41.43
CA HIS A 9 5.69 -31.73 40.53
C HIS A 9 5.32 -32.26 39.13
N ALA A 10 4.62 -33.39 39.03
CA ALA A 10 4.15 -33.93 37.75
C ALA A 10 3.19 -32.99 36.98
N THR A 11 2.41 -32.18 37.71
CA THR A 11 1.49 -31.19 37.13
C THR A 11 2.22 -29.95 36.62
N LEU A 12 3.31 -29.55 37.27
CA LEU A 12 4.16 -28.43 36.87
C LEU A 12 5.16 -28.78 35.76
N THR A 13 5.66 -30.02 35.74
CA THR A 13 6.60 -30.50 34.71
C THR A 13 5.91 -31.05 33.45
N GLY A 14 4.57 -30.99 33.38
CA GLY A 14 3.80 -31.32 32.18
C GLY A 14 3.99 -32.75 31.66
N THR A 15 4.42 -33.68 32.52
CA THR A 15 5.00 -34.96 32.08
C THR A 15 4.04 -36.16 32.17
N ALA A 16 2.79 -35.98 32.58
CA ALA A 16 1.85 -37.09 32.77
C ALA A 16 0.44 -36.77 32.25
N GLY A 17 0.33 -36.61 30.93
CA GLY A 17 -0.92 -36.78 30.21
C GLY A 17 -0.58 -37.39 28.87
N ALA A 18 -1.06 -38.60 28.58
CA ALA A 18 -0.95 -39.21 27.26
C ALA A 18 -1.32 -38.15 26.21
N ALA A 19 -0.33 -37.77 25.40
CA ALA A 19 -0.43 -36.60 24.54
C ALA A 19 -1.55 -36.82 23.51
N GLU A 20 -2.75 -36.29 23.82
CA GLU A 20 -3.88 -36.38 22.90
C GLU A 20 -3.48 -35.72 21.57
N PHE A 21 -3.49 -36.47 20.48
CA PHE A 21 -3.12 -35.98 19.15
C PHE A 21 -4.11 -34.88 18.74
N GLN A 22 -3.62 -33.66 18.48
CA GLN A 22 -4.44 -32.54 18.03
C GLN A 22 -4.17 -32.30 16.54
N PRO A 23 -4.92 -32.95 15.63
CA PRO A 23 -4.75 -32.72 14.21
C PRO A 23 -5.12 -31.28 13.85
N PHE A 24 -4.51 -30.75 12.79
CA PHE A 24 -4.93 -29.54 12.13
C PHE A 24 -5.23 -29.81 10.67
N GLU A 25 -6.18 -29.07 10.12
CA GLU A 25 -6.49 -29.04 8.70
C GLU A 25 -6.59 -27.58 8.27
N ARG A 26 -5.89 -27.22 7.18
CA ARG A 26 -5.98 -25.89 6.55
C ARG A 26 -5.93 -26.02 5.04
N ARG A 27 -6.73 -25.24 4.32
CA ARG A 27 -6.63 -25.13 2.86
C ARG A 27 -5.59 -24.10 2.47
N CYS A 28 -4.72 -24.49 1.55
CA CYS A 28 -3.79 -23.60 0.87
C CYS A 28 -4.52 -22.73 -0.17
N VAL A 29 -3.92 -21.59 -0.56
CA VAL A 29 -4.45 -20.69 -1.61
C VAL A 29 -4.53 -21.40 -2.97
N CYS A 30 -3.68 -22.39 -3.23
CA CYS A 30 -3.75 -23.20 -4.45
C CYS A 30 -4.84 -24.30 -4.40
N GLY A 31 -5.64 -24.38 -3.33
CA GLY A 31 -6.71 -25.36 -3.15
C GLY A 31 -6.33 -26.64 -2.41
N GLU A 32 -5.02 -26.92 -2.26
CA GLU A 32 -4.52 -28.13 -1.58
C GLU A 32 -4.86 -28.13 -0.08
N VAL A 33 -5.27 -29.28 0.46
CA VAL A 33 -5.56 -29.42 1.90
C VAL A 33 -4.28 -29.84 2.63
N LEU A 34 -3.82 -29.00 3.54
CA LEU A 34 -2.70 -29.28 4.44
C LEU A 34 -3.24 -29.87 5.73
N ALA A 35 -2.90 -31.13 6.00
CA ALA A 35 -3.22 -31.82 7.23
C ALA A 35 -1.95 -32.27 7.95
N GLY A 36 -1.97 -32.26 9.28
CA GLY A 36 -0.85 -32.69 10.11
C GLY A 36 -1.15 -32.61 11.60
N GLU A 37 -0.13 -32.80 12.43
CA GLU A 37 -0.26 -32.78 13.89
C GLU A 37 0.33 -31.50 14.47
N ARG A 38 -0.38 -30.88 15.43
CA ARG A 38 0.18 -29.74 16.17
C ARG A 38 1.16 -30.22 17.22
N THR A 39 2.38 -29.68 17.20
CA THR A 39 3.36 -29.90 18.26
C THR A 39 3.28 -28.83 19.34
N GLY A 40 4.02 -29.01 20.44
CA GLY A 40 4.14 -28.00 21.49
C GLY A 40 4.89 -26.72 21.07
N LYS A 41 5.45 -26.68 19.86
CA LYS A 41 6.12 -25.50 19.28
C LYS A 41 5.40 -25.07 18.01
N ALA A 42 5.55 -23.80 17.64
CA ALA A 42 5.07 -23.32 16.36
C ALA A 42 5.85 -23.98 15.23
N GLN A 43 5.17 -24.29 14.12
CA GLN A 43 5.77 -24.95 12.96
C GLN A 43 5.49 -24.18 11.68
N GLN A 44 6.38 -24.34 10.71
CA GLN A 44 6.15 -23.92 9.33
C GLN A 44 6.03 -25.16 8.46
N VAL A 45 4.94 -25.26 7.71
CA VAL A 45 4.67 -26.38 6.81
C VAL A 45 4.57 -25.83 5.39
N ALA A 46 5.37 -26.37 4.46
CA ALA A 46 5.29 -26.01 3.05
C ALA A 46 4.15 -26.76 2.38
N CYS A 47 3.37 -26.07 1.54
CA CYS A 47 2.40 -26.72 0.69
C CYS A 47 3.11 -27.65 -0.32
N PRO A 48 2.70 -28.92 -0.47
CA PRO A 48 3.36 -29.83 -1.41
C PRO A 48 3.19 -29.41 -2.88
N ASN A 49 2.12 -28.67 -3.19
CA ASN A 49 1.83 -28.24 -4.56
C ASN A 49 2.53 -26.90 -4.90
N CYS A 50 2.29 -25.84 -4.14
CA CYS A 50 2.80 -24.49 -4.47
C CYS A 50 4.02 -24.04 -3.65
N GLN A 51 4.54 -24.88 -2.76
CA GLN A 51 5.67 -24.61 -1.85
C GLN A 51 5.55 -23.38 -0.93
N ARG A 52 4.38 -22.72 -0.89
CA ARG A 52 4.14 -21.61 0.06
C ARG A 52 4.18 -22.12 1.50
N LEU A 53 4.87 -21.38 2.37
CA LEU A 53 5.02 -21.70 3.79
C LEU A 53 3.79 -21.25 4.59
N TRP A 54 3.27 -22.15 5.43
CA TRP A 54 2.14 -21.91 6.34
C TRP A 54 2.59 -22.00 7.78
N PHE A 55 2.19 -21.01 8.59
CA PHE A 55 2.45 -21.02 10.02
C PHE A 55 1.35 -21.78 10.76
N VAL A 56 1.73 -22.85 11.44
CA VAL A 56 0.84 -23.68 12.27
C VAL A 56 1.09 -23.33 13.74
N LEU A 57 0.02 -22.96 14.43
CA LEU A 57 0.07 -22.61 15.84
C LEU A 57 0.44 -23.84 16.69
N PRO A 58 1.16 -23.62 17.83
CA PRO A 58 1.38 -24.67 18.81
C PRO A 58 0.05 -25.29 19.30
N ARG A 59 0.16 -26.45 19.92
CA ARG A 59 -0.91 -27.06 20.72
C ARG A 59 -1.43 -26.07 21.76
N ASP A 60 -2.75 -26.02 21.95
CA ASP A 60 -3.37 -25.18 22.97
C ASP A 60 -2.86 -25.62 24.37
N PRO A 61 -2.18 -24.74 25.13
CA PRO A 61 -1.68 -25.09 26.45
C PRO A 61 -2.80 -25.15 27.51
N TYR A 62 -3.99 -24.65 27.19
CA TYR A 62 -5.09 -24.62 28.15
C TYR A 62 -5.89 -25.94 28.11
N PRO A 63 -6.20 -26.53 29.28
CA PRO A 63 -7.03 -27.72 29.34
C PRO A 63 -8.42 -27.40 28.78
N ARG A 64 -8.96 -28.30 27.95
CA ARG A 64 -10.33 -28.15 27.45
C ARG A 64 -11.27 -28.00 28.65
N PRO A 65 -12.15 -26.98 28.66
CA PRO A 65 -13.11 -26.83 29.75
C PRO A 65 -13.90 -28.13 29.86
N LYS A 66 -13.91 -28.73 31.06
CA LYS A 66 -14.67 -29.97 31.31
C LYS A 66 -16.11 -29.70 30.88
N PRO A 67 -16.71 -30.54 30.01
CA PRO A 67 -18.10 -30.35 29.62
C PRO A 67 -18.91 -30.26 30.90
N ARG A 68 -19.67 -29.17 31.06
CA ARG A 68 -20.53 -28.98 32.22
C ARG A 68 -21.43 -30.20 32.29
N SER A 69 -21.21 -31.04 33.31
CA SER A 69 -22.14 -32.11 33.65
C SER A 69 -23.51 -31.47 33.79
N THR A 70 -24.38 -31.78 32.84
CA THR A 70 -25.78 -31.36 32.82
C THR A 70 -26.45 -32.04 34.00
N LYS A 71 -26.33 -31.43 35.18
CA LYS A 71 -27.20 -31.78 36.31
C LYS A 71 -28.63 -31.56 35.80
N PRO A 72 -29.50 -32.58 35.86
CA PRO A 72 -30.88 -32.42 35.41
C PRO A 72 -31.49 -31.27 36.22
N SER A 73 -31.88 -30.21 35.52
CA SER A 73 -32.39 -29.02 36.18
C SER A 73 -33.68 -29.37 36.91
N LEU A 74 -33.68 -29.12 38.21
CA LEU A 74 -34.80 -29.38 39.12
C LEU A 74 -36.05 -28.52 38.82
N TRP A 75 -35.96 -27.64 37.81
CA TRP A 75 -37.01 -26.69 37.41
C TRP A 75 -38.15 -27.33 36.59
N LYS A 76 -38.11 -28.63 36.30
CA LYS A 76 -39.20 -29.33 35.60
C LYS A 76 -40.41 -29.72 36.47
N ARG A 77 -40.45 -29.36 37.77
CA ARG A 77 -41.56 -29.73 38.68
C ARG A 77 -42.54 -28.62 39.06
N LEU A 78 -42.41 -27.39 38.54
CA LEU A 78 -43.36 -26.31 38.84
C LEU A 78 -43.81 -25.58 37.58
N ARG A 79 -44.65 -26.24 36.76
CA ARG A 79 -45.59 -25.55 35.87
C ARG A 79 -46.95 -26.25 35.93
N PRO A 80 -47.96 -25.65 36.57
CA PRO A 80 -49.35 -25.98 36.31
C PRO A 80 -49.68 -25.56 34.88
N GLY A 81 -50.45 -26.39 34.19
CA GLY A 81 -50.79 -26.20 32.79
C GLY A 81 -51.45 -24.86 32.49
N ARG A 82 -51.05 -24.25 31.38
CA ARG A 82 -51.91 -23.31 30.68
C ARG A 82 -51.84 -23.60 29.19
N ALA A 83 -52.97 -24.06 28.68
CA ALA A 83 -53.23 -24.35 27.30
C ALA A 83 -53.22 -23.07 26.45
N SER A 84 -52.91 -23.30 25.17
CA SER A 84 -53.56 -22.66 24.01
C SER A 84 -53.01 -21.34 23.48
N ASN A 85 -52.62 -21.44 22.20
CA ASN A 85 -52.50 -20.43 21.13
C ASN A 85 -51.23 -19.56 21.15
N ARG A 86 -50.21 -19.82 20.32
CA ARG A 86 -50.11 -19.92 18.84
C ARG A 86 -50.05 -18.54 18.16
N ALA A 87 -48.86 -18.29 17.62
CA ALA A 87 -48.50 -17.47 16.45
C ALA A 87 -48.09 -15.99 16.63
N ALA A 88 -46.78 -15.78 16.38
CA ALA A 88 -46.09 -14.70 15.66
C ALA A 88 -46.05 -13.30 16.33
N ASP A 89 -44.96 -12.95 17.03
CA ASP A 89 -43.69 -12.34 16.53
C ASP A 89 -43.94 -11.09 15.65
N ALA A 90 -43.84 -9.84 16.13
CA ALA A 90 -42.81 -9.14 16.92
C ALA A 90 -41.43 -9.11 16.21
N GLY A 91 -40.85 -7.99 15.81
CA GLY A 91 -41.05 -6.62 16.25
C GLY A 91 -39.98 -6.25 17.29
N ALA A 92 -38.93 -5.57 16.79
CA ALA A 92 -38.23 -4.46 17.44
C ALA A 92 -37.54 -4.66 18.82
N LYS A 93 -36.26 -4.25 18.80
CA LYS A 93 -35.64 -3.28 19.72
C LYS A 93 -35.07 -3.75 21.08
N THR A 94 -33.74 -3.67 21.11
CA THR A 94 -32.93 -2.79 22.00
C THR A 94 -32.40 -3.34 23.34
N SER A 95 -31.16 -2.89 23.60
CA SER A 95 -30.49 -2.75 24.90
C SER A 95 -29.86 -4.04 25.44
N SER A 96 -28.76 -4.03 26.20
CA SER A 96 -27.81 -3.02 26.67
C SER A 96 -26.79 -3.78 27.54
N ASN A 97 -25.75 -3.05 27.98
CA ASN A 97 -24.82 -3.34 29.08
C ASN A 97 -23.51 -4.04 28.67
N ALA A 98 -22.37 -3.34 28.64
CA ALA A 98 -21.63 -2.67 29.73
C ALA A 98 -20.74 -3.64 30.54
N SER A 99 -19.42 -3.51 30.34
CA SER A 99 -18.37 -3.37 31.37
C SER A 99 -17.01 -3.32 30.63
N GLU A 100 -16.21 -2.25 30.75
CA GLU A 100 -15.28 -1.96 31.86
C GLU A 100 -14.04 -2.89 31.79
N GLY A 101 -12.79 -2.47 31.65
CA GLY A 101 -12.12 -1.22 31.34
C GLY A 101 -10.61 -1.54 31.23
N SER A 102 -9.79 -0.67 30.62
CA SER A 102 -8.37 -0.62 31.00
C SER A 102 -7.71 0.66 30.52
N ARG A 103 -7.19 1.38 31.51
CA ARG A 103 -6.34 2.56 31.47
C ARG A 103 -5.11 2.37 30.57
N ARG A 104 -4.77 3.40 29.78
CA ARG A 104 -3.43 4.02 29.84
C ARG A 104 -3.46 5.47 29.37
N THR A 105 -3.31 6.32 30.37
CA THR A 105 -2.89 7.72 30.36
C THR A 105 -1.52 7.90 29.71
N VAL A 106 -1.40 8.81 28.74
CA VAL A 106 -0.24 9.70 28.63
C VAL A 106 -0.75 11.08 28.20
N ALA A 107 -0.64 12.02 29.15
CA ALA A 107 -0.81 13.44 28.95
C ALA A 107 0.49 14.04 28.41
N ILE A 108 0.39 14.83 27.35
CA ILE A 108 1.37 15.87 26.98
C ILE A 108 0.49 17.09 26.65
N ALA A 109 0.15 17.89 27.65
CA ALA A 109 0.82 19.16 27.97
C ALA A 109 0.89 20.06 26.71
N SER A 110 -0.09 20.92 26.49
CA SER A 110 -0.19 22.26 27.10
C SER A 110 1.03 23.12 26.78
N ASP A 111 0.91 24.03 25.81
CA ASP A 111 1.36 25.40 26.09
C ASP A 111 0.58 26.45 25.30
N LYS A 112 -0.10 27.30 26.08
CA LYS A 112 -0.72 28.57 25.69
C LYS A 112 0.28 29.65 26.09
N THR A 113 0.56 30.59 25.20
CA THR A 113 1.13 31.88 25.60
C THR A 113 0.60 32.89 24.59
N GLN A 114 -0.55 33.53 24.80
CA GLN A 114 -0.94 34.47 25.86
C GLN A 114 0.05 35.62 26.05
N GLU A 115 -0.12 36.56 25.12
CA GLU A 115 0.09 37.99 25.24
C GLU A 115 -0.42 38.52 26.60
N VAL A 116 0.50 38.90 27.49
CA VAL A 116 0.19 39.68 28.69
C VAL A 116 1.18 40.85 28.78
N LEU A 117 0.61 42.01 28.47
CA LEU A 117 1.07 43.34 28.79
C LEU A 117 1.20 43.55 30.32
N LEU A 118 2.17 44.39 30.72
CA LEU A 118 2.33 45.13 32.00
C LEU A 118 3.18 44.50 33.13
N ARG A 119 4.43 44.95 33.26
CA ARG A 119 4.91 45.90 34.31
C ARG A 119 6.44 45.87 34.44
N PRO A 120 7.13 47.03 34.46
CA PRO A 120 8.56 47.09 34.74
C PRO A 120 8.86 46.90 36.23
N LYS A 121 9.55 45.81 36.58
CA LYS A 121 10.03 45.53 37.93
C LYS A 121 11.41 46.16 38.13
N ARG A 122 11.48 47.12 39.07
CA ARG A 122 12.72 47.81 39.48
C ARG A 122 13.79 46.81 39.95
N PRO A 123 15.05 46.91 39.48
CA PRO A 123 16.13 46.07 39.99
C PRO A 123 16.58 46.52 41.40
N PRO A 124 16.94 45.58 42.29
CA PRO A 124 17.44 45.89 43.62
C PRO A 124 18.84 46.51 43.58
N VAL A 125 18.97 47.57 44.36
CA VAL A 125 20.19 48.30 44.70
C VAL A 125 21.09 47.39 45.54
N ARG A 126 21.95 46.57 44.92
CA ARG A 126 23.13 45.93 45.56
C ARG A 126 24.01 45.18 44.56
N GLN A 127 24.60 45.91 43.62
CA GLN A 127 25.64 45.35 42.75
C GLN A 127 26.68 46.42 42.37
N ARG A 128 27.08 47.26 43.34
CA ARG A 128 27.97 48.41 43.09
C ARG A 128 29.43 48.22 43.52
N VAL A 129 29.87 47.00 43.82
CA VAL A 129 31.25 46.77 44.31
C VAL A 129 32.06 45.76 43.47
N LYS A 130 31.44 45.00 42.55
CA LYS A 130 32.19 44.09 41.65
C LYS A 130 32.60 44.68 40.30
N ASP A 131 32.16 45.90 39.97
CA ASP A 131 32.39 46.52 38.65
C ASP A 131 33.72 47.29 38.52
N ARG A 132 34.54 47.40 39.57
CA ARG A 132 35.84 48.08 39.47
C ARG A 132 37.03 47.17 39.16
N LEU A 133 36.88 45.84 39.24
CA LEU A 133 37.95 44.92 38.83
C LEU A 133 37.82 44.36 37.40
N THR A 134 36.68 44.58 36.73
CA THR A 134 36.47 44.15 35.34
C THR A 134 36.86 45.22 34.31
N LEU A 135 37.06 46.47 34.73
CA LEU A 135 37.38 47.58 33.81
C LEU A 135 38.83 47.55 33.28
N VAL A 136 39.78 46.99 34.03
CA VAL A 136 41.21 46.98 33.62
C VAL A 136 41.56 45.76 32.75
N LYS A 137 40.90 44.61 32.92
CA LYS A 137 41.13 43.41 32.08
C LYS A 137 40.59 43.55 30.65
N ASN A 138 39.66 44.47 30.40
CA ASN A 138 39.03 44.65 29.09
C ASN A 138 39.82 45.58 28.14
N ALA A 139 40.75 46.39 28.65
CA ALA A 139 41.57 47.29 27.82
C ALA A 139 42.71 46.53 27.11
N ALA A 140 43.31 45.52 27.75
CA ALA A 140 44.34 44.68 27.11
C ALA A 140 43.76 43.70 26.08
N GLN A 141 42.53 43.21 26.30
CA GLN A 141 41.86 42.27 25.38
C GLN A 141 41.38 42.90 24.08
N THR A 142 41.16 44.22 24.03
CA THR A 142 40.63 44.89 22.83
C THR A 142 41.70 45.18 21.77
N ARG A 143 43.01 45.24 22.14
CA ARG A 143 44.12 45.35 21.17
C ARG A 143 44.51 44.01 20.54
N ALA A 144 44.55 42.92 21.31
CA ALA A 144 44.83 41.57 20.75
C ALA A 144 43.76 41.09 19.75
N LYS A 145 42.50 41.50 19.95
CA LYS A 145 41.38 41.15 19.05
C LYS A 145 41.44 41.84 17.68
N ARG A 146 42.25 42.89 17.47
CA ARG A 146 42.40 43.54 16.15
C ARG A 146 43.46 42.86 15.28
N ALA A 147 44.52 42.31 15.87
CA ALA A 147 45.57 41.57 15.14
C ALA A 147 45.17 40.13 14.76
N ALA A 148 44.22 39.51 15.48
CA ALA A 148 43.75 38.15 15.19
C ALA A 148 42.67 38.06 14.08
N ARG A 149 42.13 39.19 13.60
CA ARG A 149 41.11 39.22 12.54
C ARG A 149 41.59 38.65 11.20
N PRO A 150 42.78 39.01 10.66
CA PRO A 150 43.24 38.46 9.39
C PRO A 150 43.49 36.94 9.44
N ILE A 151 44.09 36.43 10.53
CA ILE A 151 44.38 34.99 10.68
C ILE A 151 43.08 34.17 10.73
N ARG A 152 42.04 34.67 11.41
CA ARG A 152 40.74 33.99 11.47
C ARG A 152 40.04 33.91 10.11
N LEU A 153 40.17 34.95 9.28
CA LEU A 153 39.60 34.92 7.92
C LEU A 153 40.28 33.86 7.04
N VAL A 154 41.61 33.76 7.12
CA VAL A 154 42.37 32.71 6.40
C VAL A 154 41.97 31.31 6.89
N GLY A 155 41.87 31.12 8.21
CA GLY A 155 41.44 29.83 8.78
C GLY A 155 40.04 29.41 8.34
N ILE A 156 39.08 30.36 8.34
CA ILE A 156 37.72 30.10 7.85
C ILE A 156 37.71 29.77 6.35
N GLY A 157 38.49 30.50 5.55
CA GLY A 157 38.63 30.24 4.11
C GLY A 157 39.18 28.85 3.82
N MET A 158 40.20 28.40 4.57
CA MET A 158 40.77 27.06 4.42
C MET A 158 39.78 25.96 4.82
N ILE A 159 39.05 26.14 5.92
CA ILE A 159 38.00 25.18 6.33
C ILE A 159 36.89 25.11 5.28
N LEU A 160 36.44 26.26 4.76
CA LEU A 160 35.41 26.30 3.72
C LEU A 160 35.87 25.58 2.45
N ALA A 161 37.12 25.80 2.02
CA ALA A 161 37.70 25.11 0.88
C ALA A 161 37.72 23.58 1.09
N LEU A 162 38.17 23.11 2.26
CA LEU A 162 38.18 21.68 2.60
C LEU A 162 36.77 21.08 2.60
N LEU A 163 35.78 21.78 3.13
CA LEU A 163 34.38 21.33 3.13
C LEU A 163 33.82 21.24 1.70
N VAL A 164 34.07 22.24 0.87
CA VAL A 164 33.62 22.25 -0.54
C VAL A 164 34.29 21.11 -1.31
N THR A 165 35.60 20.90 -1.16
CA THR A 165 36.31 19.80 -1.80
C THR A 165 35.81 18.43 -1.34
N GLY A 166 35.55 18.27 -0.03
CA GLY A 166 34.98 17.04 0.52
C GLY A 166 33.59 16.72 -0.05
N LEU A 167 32.70 17.71 -0.10
CA LEU A 167 31.37 17.57 -0.69
C LEU A 167 31.46 17.25 -2.20
N TRP A 168 32.39 17.88 -2.91
CA TRP A 168 32.60 17.63 -4.34
C TRP A 168 33.11 16.21 -4.62
N LEU A 169 34.09 15.73 -3.85
CA LEU A 169 34.60 14.34 -3.97
C LEU A 169 33.51 13.32 -3.67
N TRP A 170 32.70 13.55 -2.64
CA TRP A 170 31.57 12.67 -2.32
C TRP A 170 30.52 12.67 -3.43
N HIS A 171 30.18 13.85 -3.97
CA HIS A 171 29.24 13.96 -5.08
C HIS A 171 29.75 13.22 -6.32
N ARG A 172 31.04 13.38 -6.66
CA ARG A 172 31.68 12.67 -7.78
C ARG A 172 31.67 11.16 -7.58
N ALA A 173 32.03 10.68 -6.38
CA ALA A 173 31.98 9.26 -6.06
C ALA A 173 30.56 8.68 -6.19
N ARG A 174 29.51 9.46 -5.85
CA ARG A 174 28.12 9.05 -6.07
C ARG A 174 27.75 8.96 -7.55
N ILE A 175 28.22 9.89 -8.38
CA ILE A 175 28.00 9.86 -9.84
C ILE A 175 28.71 8.66 -10.48
N ASP A 176 29.96 8.41 -10.09
CA ASP A 176 30.76 7.29 -10.60
C ASP A 176 30.12 5.95 -10.21
N ALA A 177 29.67 5.81 -8.96
CA ALA A 177 28.95 4.63 -8.49
C ALA A 177 27.63 4.42 -9.24
N ALA A 178 26.82 5.48 -9.44
CA ALA A 178 25.57 5.39 -10.18
C ALA A 178 25.80 4.95 -11.64
N SER A 179 26.84 5.48 -12.28
CA SER A 179 27.21 5.11 -13.65
C SER A 179 27.63 3.65 -13.76
N ALA A 180 28.42 3.15 -12.80
CA ALA A 180 28.81 1.75 -12.72
C ALA A 180 27.63 0.80 -12.48
N THR A 181 26.67 1.20 -11.63
CA THR A 181 25.42 0.46 -11.41
C THR A 181 24.62 0.33 -12.70
N ILE A 182 24.42 1.43 -13.45
CA ILE A 182 23.67 1.37 -14.72
C ILE A 182 24.33 0.42 -15.72
N ALA A 183 25.65 0.52 -15.90
CA ALA A 183 26.37 -0.31 -16.87
C ALA A 183 26.28 -1.82 -16.55
N SER A 184 26.26 -2.19 -15.28
CA SER A 184 26.23 -3.59 -14.85
C SER A 184 24.81 -4.16 -14.72
N VAL A 185 23.86 -3.37 -14.19
CA VAL A 185 22.52 -3.85 -13.82
C VAL A 185 21.56 -3.90 -15.01
N VAL A 186 21.67 -2.99 -15.99
CA VAL A 186 20.79 -2.97 -17.18
C VAL A 186 20.70 -4.33 -17.89
N PRO A 187 21.80 -4.98 -18.30
CA PRO A 187 21.70 -6.27 -19.01
C PRO A 187 21.10 -7.38 -18.13
N GLU A 188 21.27 -7.33 -16.82
CA GLU A 188 20.65 -8.29 -15.91
C GLU A 188 19.15 -8.03 -15.74
N ALA A 189 18.74 -6.76 -15.64
CA ALA A 189 17.34 -6.36 -15.54
C ALA A 189 16.55 -6.75 -16.79
N GLU A 190 17.12 -6.52 -17.98
CA GLU A 190 16.52 -6.90 -19.26
C GLU A 190 16.42 -8.42 -19.42
N ARG A 191 17.44 -9.18 -18.97
CA ARG A 191 17.34 -10.65 -18.93
C ARG A 191 16.25 -11.14 -17.98
N ALA A 192 16.16 -10.56 -16.79
CA ALA A 192 15.11 -10.91 -15.82
C ALA A 192 13.71 -10.68 -16.39
N LEU A 193 13.50 -9.59 -17.15
CA LEU A 193 12.24 -9.38 -17.88
C LEU A 193 12.00 -10.43 -18.97
N ALA A 194 13.03 -10.74 -19.77
CA ALA A 194 12.94 -11.75 -20.83
C ALA A 194 12.61 -13.14 -20.27
N ASP A 195 13.18 -13.48 -19.11
CA ASP A 195 12.95 -14.73 -18.38
C ASP A 195 11.62 -14.73 -17.60
N ARG A 196 10.86 -13.62 -17.65
CA ARG A 196 9.60 -13.40 -16.92
C ARG A 196 9.74 -13.47 -15.38
N ASP A 197 10.93 -13.24 -14.85
CA ASP A 197 11.19 -13.09 -13.41
C ASP A 197 10.92 -11.63 -12.99
N PHE A 198 9.63 -11.28 -12.95
CA PHE A 198 9.18 -9.93 -12.60
C PHE A 198 9.60 -9.47 -11.19
N PRO A 199 9.58 -10.31 -10.14
CA PRO A 199 10.08 -9.91 -8.83
C PRO A 199 11.56 -9.52 -8.85
N LYS A 200 12.40 -10.24 -9.60
CA LYS A 200 13.81 -9.86 -9.78
C LYS A 200 13.94 -8.60 -10.62
N ALA A 201 13.21 -8.51 -11.73
CA ALA A 201 13.21 -7.35 -12.60
C ALA A 201 12.82 -6.06 -11.85
N GLU A 202 11.75 -6.10 -11.04
CA GLU A 202 11.30 -4.97 -10.22
C GLU A 202 12.43 -4.42 -9.35
N ARG A 203 13.14 -5.30 -8.63
CA ARG A 203 14.26 -4.90 -7.75
C ARG A 203 15.40 -4.27 -8.54
N LEU A 204 15.82 -4.90 -9.65
CA LEU A 204 16.91 -4.38 -10.48
C LEU A 204 16.54 -3.04 -11.13
N PHE A 205 15.29 -2.87 -11.60
CA PHE A 205 14.82 -1.60 -12.13
C PHE A 205 14.66 -0.53 -11.03
N ALA A 206 14.32 -0.90 -9.80
CA ALA A 206 14.32 0.04 -8.67
C ALA A 206 15.73 0.62 -8.42
N ASP A 207 16.76 -0.25 -8.43
CA ASP A 207 18.16 0.16 -8.30
C ASP A 207 18.61 1.08 -9.45
N LEU A 208 18.18 0.77 -10.68
CA LEU A 208 18.44 1.61 -11.85
C LEU A 208 17.75 2.98 -11.76
N VAL A 209 16.49 3.04 -11.29
CA VAL A 209 15.79 4.32 -11.08
C VAL A 209 16.55 5.16 -10.05
N ALA A 210 16.98 4.56 -8.93
CA ALA A 210 17.77 5.26 -7.92
C ALA A 210 19.09 5.80 -8.50
N ALA A 211 19.79 5.02 -9.31
CA ALA A 211 21.03 5.45 -9.97
C ALA A 211 20.77 6.60 -10.97
N VAL A 212 19.73 6.49 -11.79
CA VAL A 212 19.33 7.52 -12.76
C VAL A 212 18.92 8.83 -12.07
N ASP A 213 18.24 8.76 -10.93
CA ASP A 213 17.83 9.93 -10.15
C ASP A 213 19.03 10.61 -9.49
N VAL A 214 20.06 9.88 -9.05
CA VAL A 214 21.33 10.44 -8.57
C VAL A 214 22.07 11.20 -9.68
N LEU A 215 22.01 10.69 -10.92
CA LEU A 215 22.58 11.37 -12.09
C LEU A 215 21.76 12.59 -12.53
N GLY A 216 20.53 12.76 -12.05
CA GLY A 216 19.61 13.79 -12.52
C GLY A 216 19.25 13.65 -14.01
N ALA A 217 19.39 12.44 -14.57
CA ALA A 217 19.17 12.21 -15.99
C ALA A 217 17.69 12.21 -16.34
N ASN A 218 17.35 12.93 -17.42
CA ASN A 218 16.01 13.02 -18.01
C ASN A 218 16.03 12.66 -19.50
N ASP A 219 17.03 11.90 -19.92
CA ASP A 219 17.15 11.37 -21.27
C ASP A 219 16.15 10.23 -21.52
N GLN A 220 16.09 9.75 -22.76
CA GLN A 220 15.17 8.67 -23.14
C GLN A 220 15.45 7.36 -22.38
N THR A 221 16.71 7.10 -22.04
CA THR A 221 17.12 5.93 -21.26
C THR A 221 16.55 6.00 -19.85
N ALA A 222 16.72 7.14 -19.16
CA ALA A 222 16.14 7.40 -17.85
C ALA A 222 14.62 7.22 -17.84
N LEU A 223 13.92 7.78 -18.83
CA LEU A 223 12.48 7.62 -18.96
C LEU A 223 12.07 6.16 -19.15
N ARG A 224 12.80 5.41 -19.98
CA ARG A 224 12.55 3.98 -20.21
C ARG A 224 12.74 3.15 -18.94
N VAL A 225 13.82 3.38 -18.20
CA VAL A 225 14.10 2.71 -16.92
C VAL A 225 12.97 2.95 -15.92
N ARG A 226 12.54 4.21 -15.75
CA ARG A 226 11.42 4.56 -14.86
C ARG A 226 10.11 3.91 -15.29
N GLN A 227 9.86 3.83 -16.60
CA GLN A 227 8.67 3.19 -17.15
C GLN A 227 8.69 1.67 -16.92
N ARG A 228 9.80 0.99 -17.24
CA ARG A 228 9.97 -0.46 -17.01
C ARG A 228 9.85 -0.82 -15.53
N HIS A 229 10.35 0.03 -14.64
CA HIS A 229 10.13 -0.12 -13.19
C HIS A 229 8.64 -0.10 -12.82
N ARG A 230 7.87 0.88 -13.32
CA ARG A 230 6.44 0.98 -13.05
C ARG A 230 5.66 -0.21 -13.62
N GLU A 231 6.01 -0.65 -14.82
CA GLU A 231 5.43 -1.85 -15.43
C GLU A 231 5.74 -3.10 -14.59
N ALA A 232 6.98 -3.32 -14.18
CA ALA A 232 7.36 -4.44 -13.32
C ALA A 232 6.60 -4.43 -11.97
N ILE A 233 6.49 -3.26 -11.31
CA ILE A 233 5.68 -3.09 -10.10
C ILE A 233 4.23 -3.49 -10.36
N ALA A 234 3.64 -3.02 -11.46
CA ALA A 234 2.25 -3.30 -11.80
C ALA A 234 2.03 -4.81 -12.01
N ILE A 235 2.91 -5.48 -12.76
CA ILE A 235 2.85 -6.93 -13.03
C ILE A 235 2.93 -7.72 -11.72
N ASN A 236 3.90 -7.41 -10.86
CA ASN A 236 4.10 -8.14 -9.60
C ASN A 236 2.94 -7.97 -8.62
N ASN A 237 2.16 -6.88 -8.76
CA ASN A 237 1.09 -6.50 -7.84
C ASN A 237 -0.31 -6.51 -8.48
N LEU A 238 -0.51 -7.27 -9.56
CA LEU A 238 -1.81 -7.43 -10.21
C LEU A 238 -2.88 -7.98 -9.25
N ALA A 239 -4.11 -7.48 -9.37
CA ALA A 239 -5.26 -8.06 -8.71
C ALA A 239 -5.40 -9.54 -9.11
N ALA A 240 -5.75 -10.38 -8.14
CA ALA A 240 -5.89 -11.82 -8.38
C ALA A 240 -7.14 -12.18 -9.21
N GLN A 241 -8.10 -11.25 -9.31
CA GLN A 241 -9.36 -11.41 -10.03
C GLN A 241 -9.47 -10.35 -11.12
N THR A 242 -10.20 -10.70 -12.19
CA THR A 242 -10.45 -9.76 -13.28
C THR A 242 -11.51 -8.73 -12.88
N PRO A 243 -11.59 -7.56 -13.55
CA PRO A 243 -12.68 -6.61 -13.32
C PRO A 243 -14.08 -7.22 -13.51
N TYR A 244 -14.23 -8.22 -14.38
CA TYR A 244 -15.49 -8.93 -14.59
C TYR A 244 -15.86 -9.76 -13.36
N ASP A 245 -14.92 -10.53 -12.81
CA ASP A 245 -15.17 -11.35 -11.61
C ASP A 245 -15.49 -10.48 -10.41
N LEU A 246 -14.76 -9.36 -10.23
CA LEU A 246 -15.01 -8.40 -9.17
C LEU A 246 -16.38 -7.75 -9.29
N ALA A 247 -16.83 -7.43 -10.51
CA ALA A 247 -18.15 -6.88 -10.75
C ALA A 247 -19.26 -7.90 -10.47
N ALA A 248 -19.04 -9.18 -10.78
CA ALA A 248 -19.96 -10.25 -10.41
C ALA A 248 -20.05 -10.44 -8.88
N GLU A 249 -18.92 -10.36 -8.17
CA GLU A 249 -18.89 -10.40 -6.71
C GLU A 249 -19.60 -9.19 -6.09
N ALA A 250 -19.37 -7.99 -6.64
CA ALA A 250 -20.06 -6.77 -6.23
C ALA A 250 -21.58 -6.89 -6.37
N GLU A 251 -22.03 -7.41 -7.51
CA GLU A 251 -23.46 -7.58 -7.79
C GLU A 251 -24.13 -8.59 -6.86
N ALA A 252 -23.44 -9.69 -6.51
CA ALA A 252 -23.92 -10.65 -5.52
C ALA A 252 -24.14 -10.00 -4.14
N LEU A 253 -23.41 -8.93 -3.83
CA LEU A 253 -23.50 -8.15 -2.59
C LEU A 253 -24.23 -6.80 -2.77
N ALA A 254 -24.94 -6.59 -3.89
CA ALA A 254 -25.64 -5.33 -4.15
C ALA A 254 -26.71 -4.96 -3.11
N ALA A 255 -27.24 -5.97 -2.40
CA ALA A 255 -28.16 -5.76 -1.26
C ALA A 255 -27.47 -5.09 -0.06
N ASN A 256 -26.18 -5.35 0.15
CA ASN A 256 -25.34 -4.84 1.24
C ASN A 256 -24.10 -4.12 0.69
N PRO A 257 -24.25 -2.92 0.08
CA PRO A 257 -23.13 -2.24 -0.60
C PRO A 257 -21.97 -1.87 0.32
N THR A 258 -22.24 -1.65 1.62
CA THR A 258 -21.20 -1.39 2.62
C THR A 258 -20.32 -2.62 2.85
N GLU A 259 -20.91 -3.81 2.93
CA GLU A 259 -20.17 -5.07 3.09
C GLU A 259 -19.24 -5.32 1.90
N TRP A 260 -19.72 -5.05 0.68
CA TRP A 260 -18.88 -5.10 -0.52
C TRP A 260 -17.72 -4.09 -0.43
N SER A 261 -18.00 -2.83 -0.11
CA SER A 261 -16.96 -1.78 -0.04
C SER A 261 -15.87 -2.15 0.97
N ASP A 262 -16.24 -2.67 2.14
CA ASP A 262 -15.29 -3.09 3.17
C ASP A 262 -14.44 -4.28 2.72
N ARG A 263 -15.08 -5.30 2.13
CA ARG A 263 -14.36 -6.46 1.55
C ARG A 263 -13.42 -6.03 0.44
N PHE A 264 -13.90 -5.16 -0.45
CA PHE A 264 -13.12 -4.66 -1.58
C PHE A 264 -11.89 -3.91 -1.09
N HIS A 265 -12.06 -3.02 -0.11
CA HIS A 265 -10.96 -2.28 0.48
C HIS A 265 -9.94 -3.20 1.14
N ALA A 266 -10.39 -4.23 1.87
CA ALA A 266 -9.50 -5.19 2.54
C ALA A 266 -8.70 -6.07 1.56
N SER A 267 -9.29 -6.44 0.41
CA SER A 267 -8.72 -7.45 -0.48
C SER A 267 -8.05 -6.89 -1.73
N TYR A 268 -8.55 -5.77 -2.25
CA TYR A 268 -8.20 -5.28 -3.60
C TYR A 268 -7.67 -3.84 -3.62
N SER A 269 -7.85 -3.05 -2.56
CA SER A 269 -7.28 -1.69 -2.50
C SER A 269 -5.77 -1.72 -2.66
N GLY A 270 -5.25 -0.86 -3.53
CA GLY A 270 -3.82 -0.79 -3.87
C GLY A 270 -3.32 -1.89 -4.81
N ARG A 271 -4.14 -2.89 -5.18
CA ARG A 271 -3.80 -3.86 -6.21
C ARG A 271 -3.90 -3.22 -7.59
N TRP A 272 -3.05 -3.67 -8.51
CA TRP A 272 -2.99 -3.13 -9.86
C TRP A 272 -3.97 -3.85 -10.79
N VAL A 273 -4.48 -3.11 -11.76
CA VAL A 273 -5.17 -3.64 -12.92
C VAL A 273 -4.56 -3.05 -14.18
N ILE A 274 -4.53 -3.84 -15.25
CA ILE A 274 -4.15 -3.41 -16.60
C ILE A 274 -5.41 -3.46 -17.45
N LEU A 275 -5.72 -2.36 -18.12
CA LEU A 275 -6.92 -2.18 -18.92
C LEU A 275 -6.54 -1.73 -20.32
N ASP A 276 -7.15 -2.37 -21.32
CA ASP A 276 -7.11 -1.96 -22.72
C ASP A 276 -8.51 -1.53 -23.14
N VAL A 277 -8.78 -0.23 -23.06
CA VAL A 277 -10.15 0.30 -23.15
C VAL A 277 -10.21 1.62 -23.92
N PRO A 278 -11.32 1.91 -24.61
CA PRO A 278 -11.60 3.25 -25.12
C PRO A 278 -11.77 4.24 -23.95
N LEU A 279 -11.07 5.37 -24.05
CA LEU A 279 -11.22 6.48 -23.12
C LEU A 279 -12.37 7.38 -23.57
N GLY A 280 -13.31 7.67 -22.68
CA GLY A 280 -14.34 8.68 -22.90
C GLY A 280 -13.78 10.11 -22.83
N PRO A 281 -14.57 11.12 -23.23
CA PRO A 281 -14.17 12.51 -23.09
C PRO A 281 -13.96 12.84 -21.60
N PRO A 282 -12.95 13.63 -21.23
CA PRO A 282 -12.75 14.03 -19.84
C PRO A 282 -13.96 14.82 -19.36
N GLU A 283 -14.58 14.35 -18.28
CA GLU A 283 -15.70 15.01 -17.64
C GLU A 283 -15.20 15.83 -16.45
N SER A 284 -15.80 17.00 -16.25
CA SER A 284 -15.64 17.72 -14.99
C SER A 284 -16.22 16.86 -13.88
N PRO A 285 -15.55 16.77 -12.71
CA PRO A 285 -16.10 16.02 -11.60
C PRO A 285 -17.52 16.53 -11.31
N PRO A 286 -18.47 15.63 -11.02
CA PRO A 286 -19.83 16.03 -10.67
C PRO A 286 -19.73 17.04 -9.53
N LYS A 287 -20.38 18.20 -9.71
CA LYS A 287 -20.42 19.23 -8.67
C LYS A 287 -20.86 18.53 -7.38
N PRO A 288 -20.08 18.62 -6.27
CA PRO A 288 -20.47 17.97 -5.03
C PRO A 288 -21.89 18.41 -4.71
N ALA A 289 -22.77 17.43 -4.46
CA ALA A 289 -24.13 17.73 -4.04
C ALA A 289 -24.06 18.72 -2.88
N ALA A 290 -24.92 19.74 -2.89
CA ALA A 290 -24.98 20.69 -1.79
C ALA A 290 -25.03 19.90 -0.47
N PRO A 291 -24.23 20.27 0.54
CA PRO A 291 -24.17 19.53 1.79
C PRO A 291 -25.58 19.40 2.34
N SER A 292 -26.16 18.22 2.27
CA SER A 292 -27.42 17.89 2.94
C SER A 292 -27.08 17.64 4.40
N ASP A 293 -27.89 18.20 5.31
CA ASP A 293 -27.65 18.13 6.77
C ASP A 293 -27.59 16.69 7.32
N ASP A 294 -28.03 15.70 6.54
CA ASP A 294 -28.00 14.26 6.89
C ASP A 294 -26.81 13.49 6.28
N ALA A 295 -25.91 14.14 5.52
CA ALA A 295 -24.76 13.48 4.89
C ALA A 295 -23.55 13.41 5.83
N GLU A 296 -23.71 12.72 6.96
CA GLU A 296 -22.60 12.26 7.81
C GLU A 296 -21.88 11.07 7.13
N SER A 297 -21.32 11.28 5.94
CA SER A 297 -20.20 10.47 5.44
C SER A 297 -19.54 11.18 4.26
N LEU A 298 -18.49 11.91 4.64
CA LEU A 298 -17.42 12.36 3.76
C LEU A 298 -17.02 11.28 2.74
N ASP A 299 -17.34 11.50 1.48
CA ASP A 299 -16.51 11.01 0.38
C ASP A 299 -15.19 11.80 0.40
N ALA A 300 -14.34 11.54 1.39
CA ALA A 300 -12.99 12.11 1.46
C ALA A 300 -12.15 11.78 0.22
N ASP A 301 -12.59 10.78 -0.56
CA ASP A 301 -11.97 10.30 -1.79
C ASP A 301 -12.71 10.80 -3.06
N ALA A 302 -13.46 11.89 -2.98
CA ALA A 302 -13.99 12.54 -4.18
C ALA A 302 -12.83 13.04 -5.07
N PRO A 303 -12.84 12.74 -6.38
CA PRO A 303 -11.76 13.16 -7.27
C PRO A 303 -11.69 14.69 -7.32
N THR A 304 -10.49 15.22 -7.10
CA THR A 304 -10.23 16.67 -7.16
C THR A 304 -9.93 17.15 -8.58
N GLY A 305 -9.58 16.23 -9.49
CA GLY A 305 -9.20 16.53 -10.87
C GLY A 305 -10.25 16.16 -11.91
N LYS A 306 -9.84 16.23 -13.18
CA LYS A 306 -10.64 15.78 -14.33
C LYS A 306 -10.79 14.26 -14.25
N VAL A 307 -12.03 13.79 -14.37
CA VAL A 307 -12.34 12.37 -14.37
C VAL A 307 -12.50 11.91 -15.81
N VAL A 308 -11.74 10.90 -16.21
CA VAL A 308 -11.92 10.27 -17.52
C VAL A 308 -12.80 9.04 -17.31
N PRO A 309 -14.04 9.00 -17.85
CA PRO A 309 -14.83 7.77 -17.84
C PRO A 309 -14.18 6.75 -18.77
N LEU A 310 -14.10 5.49 -18.34
CA LEU A 310 -13.73 4.40 -19.23
C LEU A 310 -15.00 3.79 -19.82
N ASP A 311 -15.03 3.68 -21.15
CA ASP A 311 -16.12 3.00 -21.84
C ASP A 311 -15.82 1.49 -21.88
N LEU A 312 -16.05 0.85 -20.73
CA LEU A 312 -16.00 -0.61 -20.61
C LEU A 312 -17.43 -1.10 -20.42
N PRO A 313 -18.06 -1.78 -21.41
CA PRO A 313 -19.43 -2.26 -21.31
C PRO A 313 -19.51 -3.47 -20.38
N LEU A 314 -19.27 -3.26 -19.08
CA LEU A 314 -19.52 -4.23 -18.03
C LEU A 314 -20.96 -4.06 -17.57
N VAL A 315 -21.84 -4.85 -18.17
CA VAL A 315 -23.18 -5.06 -17.63
C VAL A 315 -23.17 -6.42 -16.94
N ILE A 316 -22.99 -6.40 -15.62
CA ILE A 316 -23.03 -7.61 -14.81
C ILE A 316 -24.22 -7.50 -13.85
N GLY A 317 -25.25 -8.29 -14.12
CA GLY A 317 -26.52 -8.23 -13.41
C GLY A 317 -27.35 -7.00 -13.76
N ARG A 318 -27.80 -6.27 -12.74
CA ARG A 318 -28.78 -5.18 -12.88
C ARG A 318 -28.16 -3.79 -12.92
N HIS A 319 -26.92 -3.65 -12.45
CA HIS A 319 -26.30 -2.35 -12.23
C HIS A 319 -25.10 -2.19 -13.19
N PRO A 320 -25.08 -1.13 -14.02
CA PRO A 320 -23.92 -0.86 -14.87
C PRO A 320 -22.70 -0.50 -14.01
N VAL A 321 -21.50 -0.81 -14.51
CA VAL A 321 -20.23 -0.44 -13.86
C VAL A 321 -19.58 0.72 -14.63
N ARG A 322 -19.27 1.80 -13.91
CA ARG A 322 -18.57 2.97 -14.42
C ARG A 322 -17.20 3.06 -13.75
N PHE A 323 -16.16 3.19 -14.56
CA PHE A 323 -14.80 3.39 -14.08
C PHE A 323 -14.42 4.87 -14.15
N GLU A 324 -13.87 5.39 -13.05
CA GLU A 324 -13.45 6.78 -12.89
C GLU A 324 -11.95 6.82 -12.59
N ILE A 325 -11.19 7.50 -13.44
CA ILE A 325 -9.74 7.64 -13.28
C ILE A 325 -9.31 9.11 -13.36
N GLU A 326 -8.49 9.52 -12.39
CA GLU A 326 -7.78 10.81 -12.41
C GLU A 326 -6.32 10.55 -12.82
N ALA A 327 -5.99 10.81 -14.08
CA ALA A 327 -4.62 10.63 -14.56
C ALA A 327 -4.19 11.73 -15.52
N LYS A 328 -3.21 12.52 -15.07
CA LYS A 328 -2.46 13.48 -15.90
C LYS A 328 -1.74 12.81 -17.08
N ALA A 329 -1.53 11.49 -17.01
CA ALA A 329 -0.95 10.72 -18.11
C ALA A 329 -1.82 10.77 -19.38
N PHE A 330 -3.14 10.89 -19.24
CA PHE A 330 -4.06 10.98 -20.37
C PHE A 330 -4.07 12.34 -21.06
N ASP A 331 -3.67 13.42 -20.37
CA ASP A 331 -3.61 14.77 -20.96
C ASP A 331 -2.63 14.84 -22.16
N ARG A 332 -1.71 13.88 -22.26
CA ARG A 332 -0.76 13.76 -23.38
C ARG A 332 -1.36 13.09 -24.62
N LEU A 333 -2.51 12.43 -24.48
CA LEU A 333 -3.23 11.85 -25.60
C LEU A 333 -4.11 12.95 -26.23
N LYS A 334 -3.90 13.25 -27.51
CA LYS A 334 -4.56 14.37 -28.20
C LYS A 334 -6.07 14.16 -28.45
N SER A 335 -6.61 12.98 -28.17
CA SER A 335 -8.03 12.62 -28.42
C SER A 335 -8.48 11.45 -27.54
N PRO A 336 -9.80 11.33 -27.25
CA PRO A 336 -10.36 10.12 -26.67
C PRO A 336 -10.09 8.96 -27.63
N THR A 337 -9.17 8.10 -27.23
CA THR A 337 -8.69 6.99 -28.04
C THR A 337 -8.51 5.80 -27.13
N ARG A 338 -8.60 4.59 -27.68
CA ARG A 338 -8.23 3.36 -26.97
C ARG A 338 -6.82 3.48 -26.39
N ALA A 339 -6.66 3.13 -25.13
CA ALA A 339 -5.39 3.20 -24.43
C ALA A 339 -5.19 1.96 -23.57
N ILE A 340 -3.94 1.48 -23.53
CA ILE A 340 -3.51 0.42 -22.63
C ILE A 340 -2.85 1.09 -21.43
N PHE A 341 -3.39 0.93 -20.23
CA PHE A 341 -2.83 1.58 -19.05
C PHE A 341 -2.94 0.67 -17.83
N ALA A 342 -2.12 0.98 -16.82
CA ALA A 342 -2.19 0.33 -15.52
C ALA A 342 -2.54 1.35 -14.43
N ALA A 343 -3.34 0.94 -13.45
CA ALA A 343 -3.69 1.78 -12.30
C ALA A 343 -3.97 0.92 -11.05
N GLN A 344 -3.85 1.51 -9.86
CA GLN A 344 -4.22 0.84 -8.62
C GLN A 344 -5.68 1.10 -8.28
N TYR A 345 -6.40 0.09 -7.83
CA TYR A 345 -7.73 0.26 -7.26
C TYR A 345 -7.71 1.11 -6.00
N SER A 346 -8.71 1.97 -5.85
CA SER A 346 -8.95 2.77 -4.64
C SER A 346 -10.24 2.33 -3.95
N SER A 347 -11.36 2.38 -4.67
CA SER A 347 -12.67 2.04 -4.11
C SER A 347 -13.63 1.49 -5.18
N TRP A 348 -14.62 0.72 -4.73
CA TRP A 348 -15.71 0.20 -5.55
C TRP A 348 -17.01 0.32 -4.76
N ARG A 349 -17.91 1.21 -5.17
CA ARG A 349 -19.13 1.54 -4.40
C ARG A 349 -20.36 1.66 -5.29
N LEU A 350 -21.53 1.35 -4.75
CA LEU A 350 -22.81 1.52 -5.46
C LEU A 350 -23.29 2.96 -5.27
N ARG A 351 -23.34 3.75 -6.34
CA ARG A 351 -23.95 5.08 -6.30
C ARG A 351 -25.44 4.97 -6.61
N ARG A 352 -26.27 5.45 -5.68
CA ARG A 352 -27.72 5.57 -5.86
C ARG A 352 -28.05 7.05 -6.04
N GLN A 353 -28.50 7.45 -7.23
CA GLN A 353 -29.08 8.77 -7.44
C GLN A 353 -30.61 8.62 -7.57
N PRO A 354 -31.42 9.56 -7.08
CA PRO A 354 -32.89 9.43 -7.09
C PRO A 354 -33.49 9.25 -8.50
N GLU A 355 -32.82 9.79 -9.52
CA GLU A 355 -33.32 9.84 -10.91
C GLU A 355 -32.56 8.90 -11.87
N GLU A 356 -31.48 8.24 -11.42
CA GLU A 356 -30.67 7.38 -12.27
C GLU A 356 -30.65 5.94 -11.74
N GLN A 357 -30.45 4.98 -12.64
CA GLN A 357 -30.25 3.59 -12.24
C GLN A 357 -29.02 3.48 -11.32
N PRO A 358 -29.10 2.70 -10.22
CA PRO A 358 -27.96 2.51 -9.35
C PRO A 358 -26.76 1.97 -10.15
N THR A 359 -25.63 2.65 -10.04
CA THR A 359 -24.45 2.40 -10.88
C THR A 359 -23.27 2.10 -9.97
N TRP A 360 -22.55 1.02 -10.25
CA TRP A 360 -21.30 0.72 -9.57
C TRP A 360 -20.21 1.68 -10.04
N ILE A 361 -19.56 2.38 -9.13
CA ILE A 361 -18.44 3.28 -9.42
C ILE A 361 -17.16 2.66 -8.93
N VAL A 362 -16.23 2.43 -9.84
CA VAL A 362 -14.88 1.96 -9.57
C VAL A 362 -13.92 3.12 -9.71
N ARG A 363 -13.20 3.44 -8.63
CA ARG A 363 -12.19 4.51 -8.62
C ARG A 363 -10.79 3.95 -8.53
N PHE A 364 -9.87 4.61 -9.21
CA PHE A 364 -8.44 4.34 -9.12
C PHE A 364 -7.73 5.35 -8.22
N LYS A 365 -6.61 4.92 -7.63
CA LYS A 365 -5.81 5.76 -6.73
C LYS A 365 -5.13 6.89 -7.54
N PRO A 366 -5.32 8.16 -7.17
CA PRO A 366 -4.74 9.29 -7.89
C PRO A 366 -3.21 9.17 -8.05
N GLY A 367 -2.70 9.50 -9.24
CA GLY A 367 -1.26 9.50 -9.53
C GLY A 367 -0.62 8.12 -9.71
N THR A 368 -1.35 7.02 -9.52
CA THR A 368 -0.84 5.67 -9.79
C THR A 368 -1.01 5.25 -11.25
N ALA A 369 -1.95 5.88 -11.95
CA ALA A 369 -2.27 5.58 -13.33
C ALA A 369 -1.14 5.99 -14.30
N PHE A 370 -0.72 5.07 -15.16
CA PHE A 370 0.26 5.34 -16.21
C PHE A 370 -0.05 4.57 -17.50
N LEU A 371 0.32 5.15 -18.64
CA LEU A 371 0.19 4.52 -19.95
C LEU A 371 1.21 3.38 -20.09
N TRP A 372 0.75 2.21 -20.51
CA TRP A 372 1.63 1.13 -20.92
C TRP A 372 2.27 1.46 -22.27
N VAL A 373 3.55 1.15 -22.44
CA VAL A 373 4.25 1.47 -23.70
C VAL A 373 5.14 0.36 -24.23
N SER A 374 5.49 -0.62 -23.40
CA SER A 374 6.44 -1.66 -23.76
C SER A 374 5.73 -2.90 -24.30
N ASP A 375 6.07 -3.25 -25.54
CA ASP A 375 5.65 -4.48 -26.20
C ASP A 375 6.08 -5.73 -25.42
N ASP A 376 7.32 -5.79 -24.93
CA ASP A 376 7.87 -7.02 -24.32
C ASP A 376 7.14 -7.37 -23.01
N THR A 377 6.93 -6.37 -22.14
CA THR A 377 6.21 -6.54 -20.87
C THR A 377 4.73 -6.82 -21.11
N TYR A 378 4.13 -6.25 -22.16
CA TYR A 378 2.75 -6.56 -22.53
C TYR A 378 2.60 -7.98 -23.06
N ALA A 379 3.49 -8.42 -23.95
CA ALA A 379 3.52 -9.80 -24.45
C ALA A 379 3.84 -10.81 -23.34
N ALA A 380 4.66 -10.43 -22.37
CA ALA A 380 5.01 -11.29 -21.23
C ALA A 380 3.81 -11.58 -20.31
N LEU A 381 2.78 -10.72 -20.34
CA LEU A 381 1.48 -10.96 -19.68
C LEU A 381 0.59 -11.95 -20.44
N GLY A 382 1.00 -12.40 -21.63
CA GLY A 382 0.27 -13.34 -22.46
C GLY A 382 -0.71 -12.70 -23.45
N PHE A 383 -0.68 -11.38 -23.62
CA PHE A 383 -1.48 -10.70 -24.64
C PHE A 383 -0.86 -10.89 -26.03
N ASP A 384 -1.73 -11.12 -27.03
CA ASP A 384 -1.33 -11.21 -28.43
C ASP A 384 -1.12 -9.80 -29.02
N LEU A 385 0.12 -9.50 -29.41
CA LEU A 385 0.48 -8.22 -30.02
C LEU A 385 0.06 -8.10 -31.49
N ASP A 386 -0.24 -9.22 -32.13
CA ASP A 386 -0.52 -9.31 -33.56
C ASP A 386 -2.01 -9.58 -33.85
N ASP A 387 -2.90 -9.35 -32.86
CA ASP A 387 -4.36 -9.43 -33.05
C ASP A 387 -4.82 -8.48 -34.17
N PRO A 388 -5.31 -9.01 -35.32
CA PRO A 388 -5.68 -8.20 -36.47
C PRO A 388 -6.91 -7.32 -36.20
N ALA A 389 -7.77 -7.68 -35.24
CA ALA A 389 -8.96 -6.90 -34.92
C ALA A 389 -8.61 -5.59 -34.19
N ALA A 390 -7.50 -5.59 -33.45
CA ALA A 390 -7.13 -4.49 -32.59
C ALA A 390 -5.63 -4.50 -32.22
N PRO A 391 -4.73 -4.18 -33.16
CA PRO A 391 -3.29 -4.43 -33.00
C PRO A 391 -2.71 -3.60 -31.83
N PRO A 392 -2.42 -4.23 -30.66
CA PRO A 392 -1.98 -3.51 -29.47
C PRO A 392 -0.68 -2.75 -29.70
N ARG A 393 0.19 -3.27 -30.58
CA ARG A 393 1.44 -2.63 -30.98
C ARG A 393 1.24 -1.19 -31.48
N THR A 394 0.20 -0.93 -32.27
CA THR A 394 -0.08 0.43 -32.78
C THR A 394 -0.49 1.39 -31.66
N ILE A 395 -1.19 0.88 -30.65
CA ILE A 395 -1.63 1.63 -29.48
C ILE A 395 -0.41 1.94 -28.59
N LEU A 396 0.43 0.94 -28.31
CA LEU A 396 1.67 1.08 -27.55
C LEU A 396 2.66 2.05 -28.20
N GLU A 397 2.88 1.97 -29.51
CA GLU A 397 3.76 2.89 -30.26
C GLU A 397 3.25 4.33 -30.20
N ARG A 398 1.94 4.54 -30.33
CA ARG A 398 1.33 5.87 -30.19
C ARG A 398 1.52 6.41 -28.77
N GLN A 399 1.32 5.58 -27.75
CA GLN A 399 1.51 5.96 -26.35
C GLN A 399 2.98 6.27 -26.04
N ALA A 400 3.91 5.46 -26.55
CA ALA A 400 5.35 5.68 -26.44
C ALA A 400 5.74 7.05 -27.03
N LYS A 401 5.26 7.35 -28.24
CA LYS A 401 5.48 8.65 -28.91
C LYS A 401 4.88 9.82 -28.12
N ALA A 402 3.67 9.68 -27.59
CA ALA A 402 3.01 10.71 -26.77
C ALA A 402 3.76 10.99 -25.46
N LEU A 403 4.44 9.99 -24.91
CA LEU A 403 5.27 10.12 -23.71
C LEU A 403 6.72 10.56 -24.00
N GLY A 404 7.13 10.66 -25.26
CA GLY A 404 8.48 11.05 -25.66
C GLY A 404 9.50 9.91 -25.60
N HIS A 405 9.05 8.65 -25.52
CA HIS A 405 9.92 7.49 -25.70
C HIS A 405 10.22 7.32 -27.20
N ALA A 406 11.49 7.17 -27.56
CA ALA A 406 11.84 6.77 -28.93
C ALA A 406 11.32 5.36 -29.21
N ASN A 407 10.76 5.16 -30.41
CA ASN A 407 10.28 3.86 -30.89
C ASN A 407 11.41 2.82 -30.75
N THR A 408 11.22 1.86 -29.85
CA THR A 408 12.16 0.77 -29.58
C THR A 408 12.09 -0.34 -30.63
N ASN A 409 11.06 -0.34 -31.47
CA ASN A 409 10.73 -1.46 -32.35
C ASN A 409 11.61 -1.61 -33.60
N THR A 410 12.55 -0.70 -33.87
CA THR A 410 13.45 -0.86 -35.02
C THR A 410 14.57 -1.88 -34.81
N GLY A 411 14.78 -2.41 -33.59
CA GLY A 411 15.91 -3.30 -33.29
C GLY A 411 15.62 -4.80 -33.12
N SER A 412 14.38 -5.21 -32.80
CA SER A 412 14.12 -6.59 -32.34
C SER A 412 13.69 -7.57 -33.45
N THR A 413 13.07 -7.09 -34.54
CA THR A 413 12.61 -7.94 -35.65
C THR A 413 13.74 -8.63 -36.42
N ALA A 414 15.01 -8.19 -36.27
CA ALA A 414 16.13 -8.81 -36.96
C ALA A 414 16.68 -10.10 -36.32
N ARG A 415 16.34 -10.44 -35.06
CA ARG A 415 16.89 -11.64 -34.37
C ARG A 415 15.98 -12.87 -34.35
N GLY A 416 14.70 -12.73 -34.69
CA GLY A 416 13.72 -13.83 -34.63
C GLY A 416 13.71 -14.78 -35.84
N ALA A 417 14.24 -14.37 -36.99
CA ALA A 417 14.14 -15.16 -38.23
C ALA A 417 15.15 -16.33 -38.34
N ALA A 418 16.10 -16.48 -37.41
CA ALA A 418 17.20 -17.45 -37.54
C ALA A 418 17.06 -18.74 -36.72
N ARG A 419 15.91 -19.03 -36.09
CA ARG A 419 15.72 -20.25 -35.28
C ARG A 419 14.51 -21.09 -35.70
N LYS A 420 14.38 -21.35 -37.00
CA LYS A 420 13.80 -22.61 -37.50
C LYS A 420 14.97 -23.54 -37.83
N VAL A 421 15.48 -24.25 -36.83
CA VAL A 421 16.37 -25.40 -37.05
C VAL A 421 15.50 -26.65 -37.05
N LYS A 422 15.76 -27.48 -38.06
CA LYS A 422 15.15 -28.77 -38.41
C LYS A 422 14.92 -29.71 -37.24
#